data_AF-A0A7J7M0A0-F1
#
_entry.id   AF-A0A7J7M0A0-F1
#
_cell.length_a   1.000
_cell.length_b   1.000
_cell.length_c   1.000
_cell.angle_alpha   90.00
_cell.angle_beta   90.00
_cell.angle_gamma   90.00
#
_symmetry.space_group_name_H-M   'P 1'
#
loop_
_entity.id
_entity.type
_entity.pdbx_description
1 polymer ?
#
loop_
_entity_poly.entity_id
_entity_poly.type
_entity_poly.pdbx_seq_one_letter_code
_entity_poly.pdbx_strand_id
1 'polypeptide(L)'
;MNWKSSAGIDGKSNNLNLWFERELRRSTREVLEWMEHAICKYNIDVSSQSNDKRFMSDIMLTLSALKDDKGTPFPEITLRDNGVGLILGGRDTWSVALTWFFWLLNQNPEAEERILEEIQGIVGERENHFIVEFNPHEVKRMEYLHAALSETLRLYPSVPVEIWKAREEDVFPDGTIIRKGAKIFYSIYAMGRMKSVWGEDWREFKPER
;
A
#
# COMPACT_ATOMS: atom_id res chain seq x y z
N MET A 1 -13.02 -2.49 -4.03
CA MET A 1 -12.29 -3.75 -3.76
C MET A 1 -12.75 -4.24 -2.40
N ASN A 2 -13.54 -5.32 -2.32
CA ASN A 2 -14.19 -5.74 -1.07
C ASN A 2 -13.25 -6.65 -0.28
N TRP A 3 -12.49 -6.08 0.67
CA TRP A 3 -11.48 -6.80 1.46
C TRP A 3 -12.07 -8.00 2.23
N LYS A 4 -13.37 -7.97 2.57
CA LYS A 4 -14.08 -9.09 3.21
C LYS A 4 -14.06 -10.37 2.36
N SER A 5 -14.14 -10.22 1.04
CA SER A 5 -14.08 -11.36 0.11
C SER A 5 -12.67 -11.92 -0.01
N SER A 6 -11.64 -11.06 0.04
CA SER A 6 -10.23 -11.48 0.04
C SER A 6 -9.80 -12.13 1.36
N ALA A 7 -10.40 -11.72 2.49
CA ALA A 7 -10.15 -12.27 3.82
C ALA A 7 -10.98 -13.53 4.14
N GLY A 8 -11.83 -14.00 3.23
CA GLY A 8 -12.70 -15.17 3.45
C GLY A 8 -13.79 -14.93 4.51
N ILE A 9 -14.13 -13.67 4.80
CA ILE A 9 -15.17 -13.27 5.76
C ILE A 9 -16.50 -13.13 5.01
N ASP A 10 -16.87 -14.13 4.20
CA ASP A 10 -18.23 -14.25 3.70
C ASP A 10 -19.03 -15.03 4.75
N GLY A 11 -20.08 -14.41 5.28
CA GLY A 11 -20.95 -14.90 6.36
C GLY A 11 -21.78 -16.15 6.04
N LYS A 12 -21.32 -17.03 5.14
CA LYS A 12 -21.92 -18.31 4.77
C LYS A 12 -21.01 -19.52 5.05
N SER A 13 -19.90 -19.32 5.77
CA SER A 13 -19.11 -20.40 6.35
C SER A 13 -19.70 -20.77 7.72
N ASN A 14 -19.99 -22.07 7.94
CA ASN A 14 -20.39 -22.60 9.25
C ASN A 14 -19.21 -22.43 10.23
N ASN A 15 -19.19 -21.27 10.85
CA ASN A 15 -18.10 -20.78 11.67
C ASN A 15 -18.29 -21.21 13.13
N LEU A 16 -17.38 -22.04 13.63
CA LEU A 16 -17.43 -22.66 14.97
C LEU A 16 -17.17 -21.64 16.10
N ASN A 17 -16.73 -20.41 15.78
CA ASN A 17 -16.46 -19.31 16.72
C ASN A 17 -15.48 -19.70 17.83
N LEU A 18 -14.44 -20.46 17.48
CA LEU A 18 -13.41 -20.92 18.39
C LEU A 18 -12.14 -20.08 18.26
N TRP A 19 -11.52 -19.78 19.40
CA TRP A 19 -10.18 -19.19 19.55
C TRP A 19 -9.86 -18.07 18.54
N PHE A 20 -9.09 -18.39 17.49
CA PHE A 20 -8.65 -17.43 16.47
C PHE A 20 -9.80 -16.75 15.74
N GLU A 21 -10.90 -17.46 15.50
CA GLU A 21 -12.05 -16.88 14.83
C GLU A 21 -12.77 -15.87 15.73
N ARG A 22 -12.85 -16.19 17.03
CA ARG A 22 -13.43 -15.30 18.04
C ARG A 22 -12.57 -14.06 18.24
N GLU A 23 -11.25 -14.23 18.29
CA GLU A 23 -10.31 -13.12 18.43
C GLU A 23 -10.32 -12.22 17.20
N LEU A 24 -10.28 -12.79 15.99
CA LEU A 24 -10.38 -12.01 14.75
C LEU A 24 -11.68 -11.21 14.69
N ARG A 25 -12.81 -11.79 15.09
CA ARG A 25 -14.09 -11.07 15.18
C ARG A 25 -14.04 -9.94 16.19
N ARG A 26 -13.37 -10.13 17.34
CA ARG A 26 -13.20 -9.11 18.36
C ARG A 26 -12.33 -7.95 17.84
N SER A 27 -11.15 -8.24 17.32
CA SER A 27 -10.24 -7.22 16.77
C SER A 27 -10.86 -6.48 15.58
N THR A 28 -11.58 -7.19 14.71
CA THR A 28 -12.30 -6.56 13.59
C THR A 28 -13.35 -5.58 14.11
N ARG A 29 -14.08 -5.94 15.16
CA ARG A 29 -15.08 -5.06 15.77
C ARG A 29 -14.43 -3.81 16.36
N GLU A 30 -13.35 -3.98 17.12
CA GLU A 30 -12.60 -2.86 17.72
C GLU A 30 -12.11 -1.86 16.64
N VAL A 31 -11.59 -2.36 15.52
CA VAL A 31 -11.15 -1.51 14.39
C VAL A 31 -12.33 -0.78 13.75
N LEU A 32 -13.47 -1.45 13.56
CA LEU A 32 -14.67 -0.83 12.97
C LEU A 32 -15.28 0.23 13.89
N GLU A 33 -15.37 -0.03 15.19
CA GLU A 33 -15.86 0.91 16.20
C GLU A 33 -14.94 2.14 16.30
N TRP A 34 -13.62 1.94 16.27
CA TRP A 34 -12.65 3.04 16.23
C TRP A 34 -12.86 3.91 14.98
N MET A 35 -13.09 3.30 13.83
CA MET A 35 -13.31 4.01 12.57
C MET A 35 -14.61 4.80 12.57
N GLU A 36 -15.69 4.22 13.09
CA GLU A 36 -16.98 4.91 13.25
C GLU A 36 -16.83 6.14 14.15
N HIS A 37 -16.13 5.98 15.27
CA HIS A 37 -15.85 7.11 16.17
C HIS A 37 -15.03 8.21 15.48
N ALA A 38 -14.06 7.84 14.64
CA ALA A 38 -13.28 8.79 13.86
C ALA A 38 -14.13 9.56 12.82
N ILE A 39 -15.07 8.87 12.16
CA ILE A 39 -16.01 9.48 11.19
C ILE A 39 -16.99 10.42 11.92
N CYS A 40 -17.56 9.99 13.04
CA CYS A 40 -18.44 10.83 13.86
C CYS A 40 -17.74 12.12 14.30
N LYS A 41 -16.51 11.99 14.80
CA LYS A 41 -15.70 13.15 15.21
C LYS A 41 -15.45 14.09 14.04
N TYR A 42 -15.10 13.56 12.88
CA TYR A 42 -14.91 14.35 11.67
C TYR A 42 -16.19 15.10 11.26
N ASN A 43 -17.36 14.46 11.27
CA ASN A 43 -18.62 15.12 10.92
C ASN A 43 -18.95 16.29 11.87
N ILE A 44 -18.60 16.16 13.15
CA ILE A 44 -18.74 17.23 14.14
C ILE A 44 -17.75 18.37 13.84
N ASP A 45 -16.49 18.06 13.53
CA ASP A 45 -15.44 19.05 13.25
C ASP A 45 -15.72 19.84 11.94
N VAL A 46 -16.28 19.19 10.92
CA VAL A 46 -16.75 19.86 9.69
C VAL A 46 -17.89 20.83 9.97
N SER A 47 -18.82 20.46 10.84
CA SER A 47 -19.95 21.33 11.21
C SER A 47 -19.52 22.55 12.02
N SER A 48 -18.35 22.52 12.66
CA SER A 48 -17.86 23.56 13.58
C SER A 48 -16.87 24.56 12.97
N GLN A 49 -16.59 24.49 11.65
CA GLN A 49 -15.67 25.40 10.94
C GLN A 49 -14.27 25.56 11.60
N SER A 50 -13.77 24.52 12.29
CA SER A 50 -12.42 24.55 12.86
C SER A 50 -11.38 24.23 11.79
N ASN A 51 -10.45 25.15 11.54
CA ASN A 51 -9.53 25.13 10.39
C ASN A 51 -8.22 24.37 10.64
N ASP A 52 -8.18 23.46 11.63
CA ASP A 52 -6.94 22.80 12.05
C ASP A 52 -6.89 21.32 11.60
N LYS A 53 -6.00 21.09 10.62
CA LYS A 53 -5.73 19.89 9.80
C LYS A 53 -5.95 18.53 10.47
N ARG A 54 -6.47 17.54 9.70
CA ARG A 54 -6.01 16.12 9.77
C ARG A 54 -6.13 15.42 8.41
N PHE A 55 -5.09 14.72 7.97
CA PHE A 55 -5.07 13.84 6.78
C PHE A 55 -6.28 12.89 6.65
N MET A 56 -6.82 12.42 7.78
CA MET A 56 -8.07 11.63 7.81
C MET A 56 -9.31 12.43 7.39
N SER A 57 -9.38 13.72 7.73
CA SER A 57 -10.42 14.63 7.23
C SER A 57 -10.37 14.70 5.72
N ASP A 58 -9.18 14.83 5.12
CA ASP A 58 -9.04 14.98 3.66
C ASP A 58 -9.36 13.70 2.90
N ILE A 59 -8.97 12.52 3.42
CA ILE A 59 -9.36 11.24 2.83
C ILE A 59 -10.86 11.02 2.97
N MET A 60 -11.46 11.31 4.13
CA MET A 60 -12.92 11.16 4.32
C MET A 60 -13.70 12.16 3.48
N LEU A 61 -13.24 13.41 3.36
CA LEU A 61 -13.76 14.42 2.44
C LEU A 61 -13.73 13.89 1.00
N THR A 62 -12.57 13.40 0.57
CA THR A 62 -12.38 12.89 -0.79
C THR A 62 -13.31 11.69 -1.03
N LEU A 63 -13.35 10.71 -0.12
CA LEU A 63 -14.20 9.53 -0.26
C LEU A 63 -15.70 9.85 -0.22
N SER A 64 -16.13 10.78 0.63
CA SER A 64 -17.53 11.22 0.72
C SER A 64 -17.96 12.06 -0.48
N ALA A 65 -17.03 12.77 -1.12
CA ALA A 65 -17.26 13.48 -2.37
C ALA A 65 -17.38 12.53 -3.58
N LEU A 66 -16.90 11.27 -3.48
CA LEU A 66 -17.07 10.28 -4.53
C LEU A 66 -18.55 9.87 -4.64
N LYS A 67 -19.02 9.82 -5.88
CA LYS A 67 -20.35 9.34 -6.25
C LYS A 67 -20.21 8.10 -7.11
N ASP A 68 -21.21 7.23 -7.08
CA ASP A 68 -21.27 6.11 -8.00
C ASP A 68 -21.55 6.56 -9.45
N ASP A 69 -21.60 5.60 -10.38
CA ASP A 69 -21.88 5.84 -11.81
C ASP A 69 -23.24 6.51 -12.06
N LYS A 70 -24.13 6.54 -11.04
CA LYS A 70 -25.46 7.14 -11.08
C LYS A 70 -25.51 8.50 -10.39
N GLY A 71 -24.38 9.00 -9.87
CA GLY A 71 -24.30 10.27 -9.16
C GLY A 71 -24.79 10.19 -7.70
N THR A 72 -25.04 8.99 -7.17
CA THR A 72 -25.47 8.79 -5.78
C THR A 72 -24.27 8.70 -4.83
N PRO A 73 -24.32 9.35 -3.65
CA PRO A 73 -23.27 9.24 -2.63
C PRO A 73 -23.12 7.80 -2.12
N PHE A 74 -21.89 7.42 -1.76
CA PHE A 74 -21.66 6.10 -1.17
C PHE A 74 -22.28 5.98 0.23
N PRO A 75 -22.82 4.79 0.59
CA PRO A 75 -23.25 4.52 1.96
C PRO A 75 -22.10 4.70 2.97
N GLU A 76 -22.43 5.16 4.18
CA GLU A 76 -21.45 5.37 5.26
C GLU A 76 -20.63 4.10 5.58
N ILE A 77 -21.29 2.93 5.54
CA ILE A 77 -20.61 1.65 5.72
C ILE A 77 -19.52 1.37 4.68
N THR A 78 -19.75 1.81 3.44
CA THR A 78 -18.79 1.68 2.34
C THR A 78 -17.62 2.65 2.53
N LEU A 79 -17.89 3.87 3.00
CA LEU A 79 -16.86 4.86 3.33
C LEU A 79 -15.96 4.36 4.47
N ARG A 80 -16.57 3.83 5.54
CA ARG A 80 -15.86 3.21 6.66
C ARG A 80 -15.00 2.04 6.21
N ASP A 81 -15.58 1.09 5.48
CA ASP A 81 -14.87 -0.12 5.03
C ASP A 81 -13.72 0.23 4.07
N ASN A 82 -13.89 1.24 3.20
CA ASN A 82 -12.83 1.74 2.32
C ASN A 82 -11.73 2.46 3.10
N GLY A 83 -12.08 3.30 4.08
CA GLY A 83 -11.11 4.00 4.91
C GLY A 83 -10.26 3.05 5.75
N VAL A 84 -10.86 2.01 6.35
CA VAL A 84 -10.11 0.95 7.03
C VAL A 84 -9.17 0.26 6.04
N GLY A 85 -9.65 -0.06 4.83
CA GLY A 85 -8.84 -0.67 3.78
C GLY A 85 -7.62 0.17 3.40
N LEU A 86 -7.77 1.50 3.28
CA LEU A 86 -6.66 2.41 2.97
C LEU A 86 -5.64 2.48 4.11
N ILE A 87 -6.10 2.56 5.36
CA ILE A 87 -5.21 2.63 6.53
C ILE A 87 -4.38 1.34 6.65
N LEU A 88 -5.03 0.18 6.56
CA LEU A 88 -4.35 -1.10 6.64
C LEU A 88 -3.42 -1.31 5.44
N GLY A 89 -3.91 -1.02 4.23
CA GLY A 89 -3.15 -1.17 3.00
C GLY A 89 -1.91 -0.29 2.95
N GLY A 90 -1.97 0.93 3.49
CA GLY A 90 -0.81 1.81 3.58
C GLY A 90 0.14 1.43 4.71
N ARG A 91 -0.35 1.35 5.95
CA ARG A 91 0.52 1.30 7.13
C ARG A 91 1.49 0.11 7.11
N ASP A 92 0.96 -1.09 6.93
CA ASP A 92 1.75 -2.30 7.11
C ASP A 92 2.68 -2.52 5.92
N THR A 93 2.23 -2.22 4.70
CA THR A 93 3.06 -2.38 3.50
C THR A 93 4.24 -1.40 3.47
N TRP A 94 4.02 -0.13 3.83
CA TRP A 94 5.09 0.88 3.88
C TRP A 94 6.10 0.59 5.00
N SER A 95 5.64 0.16 6.17
CA SER A 95 6.55 -0.17 7.29
C SER A 95 7.49 -1.33 6.95
N VAL A 96 6.98 -2.39 6.30
CA VAL A 96 7.81 -3.51 5.84
C VAL A 96 8.79 -3.05 4.75
N ALA A 97 8.35 -2.25 3.78
CA ALA A 97 9.21 -1.74 2.71
C ALA A 97 10.39 -0.93 3.26
N LEU A 98 10.11 0.01 4.17
CA LEU A 98 11.14 0.86 4.79
C LEU A 98 12.09 0.05 5.68
N THR A 99 11.59 -0.97 6.37
CA THR A 99 12.44 -1.85 7.19
C THR A 99 13.49 -2.54 6.33
N TRP A 100 13.09 -3.13 5.20
CA TRP A 100 14.03 -3.76 4.27
C TRP A 100 14.94 -2.76 3.58
N PHE A 101 14.42 -1.56 3.25
CA PHE A 101 15.20 -0.50 2.64
C PHE A 101 16.38 -0.09 3.53
N PHE A 102 16.12 0.28 4.79
CA PHE A 102 17.19 0.67 5.71
C PHE A 102 18.12 -0.50 6.04
N TRP A 103 17.60 -1.73 6.11
CA TRP A 103 18.45 -2.90 6.28
C TRP A 103 19.41 -3.08 5.09
N LEU A 104 18.94 -2.92 3.86
CA LEU A 104 19.76 -3.00 2.66
C LEU A 104 20.80 -1.87 2.57
N LEU A 105 20.42 -0.63 2.90
CA LEU A 105 21.38 0.48 2.95
C LEU A 105 22.50 0.21 3.96
N ASN A 106 22.16 -0.27 5.15
CA ASN A 106 23.14 -0.62 6.17
C ASN A 106 24.09 -1.77 5.73
N GLN A 107 23.68 -2.60 4.77
CA GLN A 107 24.55 -3.63 4.18
C GLN A 107 25.32 -3.15 2.94
N ASN A 108 24.97 -1.99 2.38
CA ASN A 108 25.55 -1.44 1.15
C ASN A 108 25.87 0.06 1.34
N PRO A 109 26.96 0.40 2.05
CA PRO A 109 27.31 1.78 2.37
C PRO A 109 27.51 2.67 1.13
N GLU A 110 28.00 2.10 0.03
CA GLU A 110 28.15 2.82 -1.24
C GLU A 110 26.81 3.34 -1.79
N ALA A 111 25.72 2.57 -1.61
CA ALA A 111 24.39 3.01 -2.01
C ALA A 111 23.85 4.10 -1.10
N GLU A 112 24.14 4.04 0.21
CA GLU A 112 23.81 5.11 1.15
C GLU A 112 24.54 6.41 0.79
N GLU A 113 25.85 6.34 0.53
CA GLU A 113 26.68 7.49 0.15
C GLU A 113 26.14 8.17 -1.11
N ARG A 114 25.81 7.39 -2.15
CA ARG A 114 25.21 7.93 -3.39
C ARG A 114 23.87 8.61 -3.18
N ILE A 115 23.00 8.05 -2.32
CA ILE A 115 21.73 8.69 -1.98
C ILE A 115 21.98 10.02 -1.25
N LEU A 116 22.94 10.06 -0.33
CA LEU A 116 23.28 11.27 0.40
C LEU A 116 23.88 12.34 -0.53
N GLU A 117 24.77 11.95 -1.46
CA GLU A 117 25.30 12.84 -2.49
C GLU A 117 24.19 13.44 -3.36
N GLU A 118 23.25 12.60 -3.82
CA GLU A 118 22.09 13.03 -4.61
C GLU A 118 21.24 14.06 -3.84
N ILE A 119 20.89 13.75 -2.59
CA ILE A 119 20.08 14.65 -1.75
C ILE A 119 20.84 15.94 -1.45
N GLN A 120 22.13 15.87 -1.14
CA GLN A 120 22.97 17.04 -0.88
C GLN A 120 23.10 17.93 -2.12
N GLY A 121 23.21 17.34 -3.31
CA GLY A 121 23.22 18.08 -4.57
C GLY A 121 21.94 18.89 -4.79
N ILE A 122 20.77 18.27 -4.55
CA ILE A 122 19.47 18.93 -4.68
C ILE A 122 19.31 20.04 -3.63
N VAL A 123 19.68 19.78 -2.37
CA VAL A 123 19.60 20.78 -1.29
C VAL A 123 20.58 21.92 -1.53
N GLY A 124 21.76 21.63 -2.08
CA GLY A 124 22.83 22.59 -2.41
C GLY A 124 22.40 23.71 -3.35
N GLU A 125 21.43 23.45 -4.22
CA GLU A 125 20.89 24.44 -5.17
C GLU A 125 19.93 25.44 -4.54
N ARG A 126 19.53 25.24 -3.28
CA ARG A 126 18.58 26.11 -2.58
C ARG A 126 19.29 27.37 -2.07
N GLU A 127 18.53 28.44 -1.87
CA GLU A 127 19.01 29.60 -1.10
C GLU A 127 19.01 29.33 0.41
N ASN A 128 18.14 28.41 0.88
CA ASN A 128 17.99 28.07 2.29
C ASN A 128 18.22 26.56 2.53
N HIS A 129 19.46 26.18 2.77
CA HIS A 129 19.91 24.78 2.94
C HIS A 129 19.45 24.12 4.24
N PHE A 130 18.88 24.87 5.19
CA PHE A 130 18.50 24.36 6.51
C PHE A 130 17.08 23.76 6.56
N ILE A 131 16.27 23.96 5.52
CA ILE A 131 14.89 23.46 5.47
C ILE A 131 14.89 22.05 4.88
N VAL A 132 14.44 21.05 5.65
CA VAL A 132 14.29 19.65 5.21
C VAL A 132 12.86 19.38 4.72
N GLU A 133 12.36 20.28 3.88
CA GLU A 133 11.09 20.11 3.16
C GLU A 133 11.42 19.97 1.67
N PHE A 134 10.92 18.93 1.03
CA PHE A 134 11.14 18.68 -0.39
C PHE A 134 9.85 18.93 -1.16
N ASN A 135 9.94 19.78 -2.19
CA ASN A 135 8.83 19.98 -3.09
C ASN A 135 8.74 18.81 -4.10
N PRO A 136 7.58 18.62 -4.77
CA PRO A 136 7.41 17.50 -5.70
C PRO A 136 8.39 17.47 -6.88
N HIS A 137 8.94 18.62 -7.29
CA HIS A 137 9.93 18.67 -8.38
C HIS A 137 11.30 18.16 -7.91
N GLU A 138 11.68 18.44 -6.66
CA GLU A 138 12.92 17.94 -6.06
C GLU A 138 12.85 16.45 -5.79
N VAL A 139 11.73 15.95 -5.27
CA VAL A 139 11.53 14.50 -5.06
C VAL A 139 11.65 13.73 -6.37
N LYS A 140 11.15 14.30 -7.48
CA LYS A 140 11.30 13.69 -8.82
C LYS A 140 12.73 13.59 -9.31
N ARG A 141 13.65 14.42 -8.79
CA ARG A 141 15.07 14.39 -9.14
C ARG A 141 15.88 13.39 -8.31
N MET A 142 15.28 12.77 -7.29
CA MET A 142 15.92 11.74 -6.47
C MET A 142 15.86 10.38 -7.19
N GLU A 143 16.51 10.30 -8.35
CA GLU A 143 16.46 9.16 -9.27
C GLU A 143 17.13 7.93 -8.65
N TYR A 144 18.29 8.10 -8.02
CA TYR A 144 19.03 7.03 -7.40
C TYR A 144 18.32 6.51 -6.14
N LEU A 145 17.76 7.39 -5.32
CA LEU A 145 16.88 6.99 -4.21
C LEU A 145 15.68 6.17 -4.71
N HIS A 146 15.04 6.61 -5.80
CA HIS A 146 13.93 5.88 -6.39
C HIS A 146 14.35 4.50 -6.91
N ALA A 147 15.53 4.41 -7.53
CA ALA A 147 16.10 3.16 -7.98
C ALA A 147 16.39 2.21 -6.80
N ALA A 148 16.98 2.71 -5.72
CA ALA A 148 17.27 1.93 -4.51
C ALA A 148 16.00 1.42 -3.80
N LEU A 149 14.95 2.23 -3.75
CA LEU A 149 13.63 1.81 -3.24
C LEU A 149 12.98 0.75 -4.13
N SER A 150 13.05 0.93 -5.45
CA SER A 150 12.51 -0.02 -6.42
C SER A 150 13.23 -1.37 -6.34
N GLU A 151 14.55 -1.34 -6.21
CA GLU A 151 15.39 -2.51 -6.06
C GLU A 151 15.15 -3.22 -4.72
N THR A 152 14.89 -2.46 -3.66
CA THR A 152 14.44 -3.01 -2.37
C THR A 152 13.14 -3.77 -2.53
N LEU A 153 12.14 -3.22 -3.22
CA LEU A 153 10.85 -3.87 -3.44
C LEU A 153 10.95 -5.07 -4.40
N ARG A 154 11.90 -5.08 -5.33
CA ARG A 154 12.20 -6.26 -6.17
C ARG A 154 12.67 -7.44 -5.32
N LEU A 155 13.61 -7.21 -4.41
CA LEU A 155 14.15 -8.23 -3.53
C LEU A 155 13.18 -8.57 -2.39
N TYR A 156 12.59 -7.58 -1.75
CA TYR A 156 11.76 -7.74 -0.57
C TYR A 156 10.42 -7.00 -0.73
N PRO A 157 9.54 -7.50 -1.62
CA PRO A 157 8.22 -6.91 -1.79
C PRO A 157 7.39 -7.06 -0.51
N SER A 158 6.75 -5.99 -0.07
CA SER A 158 5.84 -6.02 1.09
C SER A 158 4.65 -6.96 0.87
N VAL A 159 4.22 -7.11 -0.38
CA VAL A 159 3.20 -8.08 -0.80
C VAL A 159 3.85 -9.07 -1.78
N PRO A 160 4.29 -10.25 -1.31
CA PRO A 160 5.09 -11.16 -2.14
C PRO A 160 4.27 -11.95 -3.17
N VAL A 161 2.96 -12.11 -2.93
CA VAL A 161 2.04 -12.84 -3.81
C VAL A 161 0.71 -12.11 -3.87
N GLU A 162 0.28 -11.81 -5.09
CA GLU A 162 -1.07 -11.32 -5.38
C GLU A 162 -1.98 -12.47 -5.79
N ILE A 163 -3.24 -12.43 -5.33
CA ILE A 163 -4.22 -13.50 -5.60
C ILE A 163 -5.44 -12.90 -6.27
N TRP A 164 -5.73 -13.36 -7.48
CA TRP A 164 -6.95 -13.01 -8.20
C TRP A 164 -7.87 -14.20 -8.33
N LYS A 165 -9.17 -13.92 -8.46
CA LYS A 165 -10.19 -14.93 -8.73
C LYS A 165 -10.88 -14.60 -10.04
N ALA A 166 -10.84 -15.51 -10.99
CA ALA A 166 -11.49 -15.34 -12.28
C ALA A 166 -13.00 -15.19 -12.10
N ARG A 167 -13.56 -14.04 -12.51
CA ARG A 167 -15.00 -13.78 -12.43
C ARG A 167 -15.76 -14.60 -13.48
N GLU A 168 -15.16 -14.76 -14.65
CA GLU A 168 -15.67 -15.47 -15.82
C GLU A 168 -14.54 -16.32 -16.41
N GLU A 169 -14.86 -17.15 -17.39
CA GLU A 169 -13.84 -17.89 -18.11
C GLU A 169 -13.07 -16.95 -19.03
N ASP A 170 -11.75 -17.11 -19.07
CA ASP A 170 -10.85 -16.26 -19.85
C ASP A 170 -9.67 -17.08 -20.39
N VAL A 171 -8.91 -16.51 -21.33
CA VAL A 171 -7.76 -17.16 -21.96
C VAL A 171 -6.57 -16.21 -21.91
N PHE A 172 -5.46 -16.67 -21.32
CA PHE A 172 -4.22 -15.90 -21.31
C PHE A 172 -3.59 -15.79 -22.70
N PRO A 173 -2.70 -14.80 -22.94
CA PRO A 173 -2.03 -14.62 -24.23
C PRO A 173 -1.23 -15.84 -24.73
N ASP A 174 -0.85 -16.75 -23.83
CA ASP A 174 -0.16 -18.00 -24.14
C ASP A 174 -1.11 -19.15 -24.51
N GLY A 175 -2.43 -18.92 -24.48
CA GLY A 175 -3.47 -19.91 -24.76
C GLY A 175 -3.96 -20.67 -23.52
N THR A 176 -3.46 -20.36 -22.32
CA THR A 176 -3.90 -21.02 -21.08
C THR A 176 -5.35 -20.62 -20.72
N ILE A 177 -6.24 -21.61 -20.62
CA ILE A 177 -7.66 -21.39 -20.29
C ILE A 177 -7.84 -21.28 -18.77
N ILE A 178 -8.42 -20.18 -18.32
CA ILE A 178 -8.74 -19.91 -16.92
C ILE A 178 -10.23 -20.09 -16.73
N ARG A 179 -10.60 -21.13 -15.98
CA ARG A 179 -12.01 -21.38 -15.68
C ARG A 179 -12.56 -20.35 -14.70
N LYS A 180 -13.86 -20.07 -14.83
CA LYS A 180 -14.61 -19.28 -13.85
C LYS A 180 -14.37 -19.79 -12.42
N GLY A 181 -14.01 -18.87 -11.52
CA GLY A 181 -13.74 -19.15 -10.12
C GLY A 181 -12.34 -19.66 -9.80
N ALA A 182 -11.50 -19.93 -10.81
CA ALA A 182 -10.10 -20.28 -10.61
C ALA A 182 -9.34 -19.15 -9.88
N LYS A 183 -8.40 -19.54 -9.01
CA LYS A 183 -7.50 -18.60 -8.34
C LYS A 183 -6.18 -18.53 -9.10
N ILE A 184 -5.75 -17.33 -9.41
CA ILE A 184 -4.49 -17.03 -10.07
C ILE A 184 -3.55 -16.46 -9.01
N PHE A 185 -2.37 -17.05 -8.90
CA PHE A 185 -1.32 -16.60 -7.98
C PHE A 185 -0.23 -15.92 -8.78
N TYR A 186 -0.03 -14.63 -8.54
CA TYR A 186 1.03 -13.84 -9.16
C TYR A 186 2.15 -13.63 -8.14
N SER A 187 3.24 -14.37 -8.27
CA SER A 187 4.36 -14.34 -7.32
C SER A 187 5.37 -13.26 -7.68
N ILE A 188 5.16 -12.06 -7.13
CA ILE A 188 6.06 -10.92 -7.27
C ILE A 188 7.45 -11.28 -6.73
N TYR A 189 7.50 -11.95 -5.58
CA TYR A 189 8.76 -12.37 -4.95
C TYR A 189 9.62 -13.29 -5.83
N ALA A 190 8.99 -14.27 -6.49
CA ALA A 190 9.68 -15.19 -7.38
C ALA A 190 10.10 -14.49 -8.68
N MET A 191 9.23 -13.66 -9.25
CA MET A 191 9.53 -12.90 -10.47
C MET A 191 10.67 -11.92 -10.29
N GLY A 192 10.74 -11.26 -9.12
CA GLY A 192 11.87 -10.42 -8.74
C GLY A 192 13.20 -11.17 -8.68
N ARG A 193 13.20 -12.51 -8.72
CA ARG A 193 14.38 -13.39 -8.62
C ARG A 193 14.61 -14.26 -9.85
N MET A 194 13.86 -14.02 -10.92
CA MET A 194 14.02 -14.76 -12.16
C MET A 194 15.30 -14.33 -12.86
N LYS A 195 16.28 -15.25 -12.90
CA LYS A 195 17.55 -15.09 -13.63
C LYS A 195 17.36 -14.70 -15.11
N SER A 196 16.28 -15.18 -15.75
CA SER A 196 15.96 -14.83 -17.15
C SER A 196 15.54 -13.37 -17.33
N VAL A 197 15.10 -12.71 -16.27
CA VAL A 197 14.67 -11.29 -16.30
C VAL A 197 15.76 -10.39 -15.75
N TRP A 198 16.41 -10.80 -14.65
CA TRP A 198 17.32 -9.96 -13.86
C TRP A 198 18.81 -10.31 -13.99
N GLY A 199 19.18 -11.26 -14.85
CA GLY A 199 20.58 -11.66 -15.05
C GLY A 199 21.13 -12.58 -13.95
N GLU A 200 22.45 -12.77 -13.95
CA GLU A 200 23.16 -13.63 -12.98
C GLU A 200 23.20 -13.01 -11.58
N ASP A 201 23.25 -11.68 -11.51
CA ASP A 201 23.32 -10.85 -10.30
C ASP A 201 21.95 -10.59 -9.65
N TRP A 202 20.92 -11.37 -10.02
CA TRP A 202 19.55 -11.22 -9.53
C TRP A 202 19.42 -11.25 -7.99
N ARG A 203 20.38 -11.89 -7.28
CA ARG A 203 20.40 -11.98 -5.81
C ARG A 203 20.99 -10.76 -5.13
N GLU A 204 21.84 -10.02 -5.83
CA GLU A 204 22.56 -8.90 -5.27
C GLU A 204 21.60 -7.72 -5.09
N PHE A 205 22.01 -6.69 -4.35
CA PHE A 205 21.34 -5.40 -4.31
C PHE A 205 22.17 -4.40 -5.13
N LYS A 206 21.60 -3.86 -6.19
CA LYS A 206 22.28 -2.98 -7.15
C LYS A 206 21.23 -2.04 -7.73
N PRO A 207 21.10 -0.83 -7.16
CA PRO A 207 20.18 0.17 -7.65
C PRO A 207 20.40 0.56 -9.12
N GLU A 208 21.60 0.35 -9.67
CA GLU A 208 22.01 0.79 -11.01
C GLU A 208 21.51 -0.07 -12.19
N ARG A 209 20.63 -1.05 -11.94
CA ARG A 209 20.17 -2.02 -12.96
C ARG A 209 19.16 -1.45 -13.94
#